data_AF-A0A935K5M7-F1
#
_entry.id   AF-A0A935K5M7-F1
#
_cell.length_a   1.000
_cell.length_b   1.000
_cell.length_c   1.000
_cell.angle_alpha   90.00
_cell.angle_beta   90.00
_cell.angle_gamma   90.00
#
_symmetry.space_group_name_H-M   'P 1'
#
loop_
_entity.id
_entity.type
_entity.pdbx_description
1 polymer ?
#
loop_
_entity_poly.entity_id
_entity_poly.type
_entity_poly.pdbx_seq_one_letter_code
_entity_poly.pdbx_strand_id
1 'polypeptide(L)'
;MKLKPIYLYGLVAAIAIITLIIVSQTTGDEKVVGDISNKEMPMDDVHKNLNKGMMDNPTGANVSEEVKHKLDVMKKDVDANPNDTLKIREYADFLAAAHKPDDAIVYYQKILDKDKNRKDVYFALTFVYYNQKNLVKAEEVTLQMYKLFPNDPMVNYNLGAIEATKGNKDKAREIWTKLIKDFPTDKTSELAKSSLNKL
;
A
#
# COMPACT_ATOMS: atom_id res chain seq x y z
N MET A 1 -23.71 48.82 54.82
CA MET A 1 -24.11 47.42 54.55
C MET A 1 -22.88 46.54 54.74
N LYS A 2 -22.94 45.52 55.61
CA LYS A 2 -21.79 44.64 55.93
C LYS A 2 -21.72 43.51 54.89
N LEU A 3 -20.74 43.55 53.99
CA LEU A 3 -20.47 42.47 53.03
C LEU A 3 -20.05 41.21 53.81
N LYS A 4 -20.81 40.12 53.66
CA LYS A 4 -20.50 38.84 54.30
C LYS A 4 -19.26 38.22 53.61
N PRO A 5 -18.28 37.68 54.35
CA PRO A 5 -17.01 37.18 53.79
C PRO A 5 -17.19 36.08 52.73
N ILE A 6 -18.33 35.39 52.72
CA ILE A 6 -18.67 34.36 51.73
C ILE A 6 -18.70 34.89 50.28
N TYR A 7 -19.05 36.17 50.09
CA TYR A 7 -19.06 36.80 48.77
C TYR A 7 -17.64 37.12 48.27
N LEU A 8 -16.66 37.26 49.18
CA LEU A 8 -15.26 37.46 48.83
C LEU A 8 -14.66 36.16 48.28
N TYR A 9 -14.97 35.02 48.89
CA TYR A 9 -14.52 33.70 48.43
C TYR A 9 -15.13 33.32 47.07
N GLY A 10 -16.40 33.66 46.83
CA GLY A 10 -17.04 33.46 45.53
C GLY A 10 -16.36 34.27 44.41
N LEU A 11 -15.95 35.51 44.70
CA LEU A 11 -15.25 36.37 43.75
C LEU A 11 -13.82 35.85 43.45
N VAL A 12 -13.10 35.41 44.49
CA VAL A 12 -11.75 34.82 44.33
C VAL A 12 -11.80 33.51 43.55
N ALA A 13 -12.81 32.66 43.79
CA ALA A 13 -13.00 31.42 43.04
C ALA A 13 -13.35 31.69 41.56
N ALA A 14 -14.18 32.69 41.27
CA ALA A 14 -14.49 33.09 39.90
C ALA A 14 -13.26 33.63 39.16
N ILE A 15 -12.44 34.45 39.82
CA ILE A 15 -11.17 34.94 39.24
C ILE A 15 -10.21 33.78 39.01
N ALA A 16 -10.09 32.84 39.95
CA ALA A 16 -9.23 31.67 39.79
C ALA A 16 -9.65 30.80 38.59
N ILE A 17 -10.95 30.56 38.41
CA ILE A 17 -11.48 29.81 37.26
C ILE A 17 -11.22 30.56 35.95
N ILE A 18 -11.42 31.89 35.92
CA ILE A 18 -11.12 32.72 34.74
C ILE A 18 -9.64 32.68 34.41
N THR A 19 -8.75 32.78 35.40
CA THR A 19 -7.29 32.65 35.17
C THR A 19 -6.91 31.26 34.67
N LEU A 20 -7.58 30.20 35.15
CA LEU A 20 -7.32 28.82 34.72
C LEU A 20 -7.80 28.59 33.27
N ILE A 21 -8.93 29.19 32.89
CA ILE A 21 -9.43 29.16 31.51
C ILE A 21 -8.48 29.92 30.58
N ILE A 22 -8.02 31.11 30.97
CA ILE A 22 -7.05 31.90 30.18
C ILE A 22 -5.75 31.10 29.99
N VAL A 23 -5.21 30.50 31.06
CA VAL A 23 -3.99 29.67 30.98
C VAL A 23 -4.20 28.42 30.12
N SER A 24 -5.40 27.82 30.14
CA SER A 24 -5.73 26.68 29.26
C SER A 24 -5.87 27.06 27.78
N GLN A 25 -6.25 28.31 27.49
CA GLN A 25 -6.33 28.82 26.12
C GLN A 25 -4.99 29.36 25.60
N THR A 26 -4.04 29.71 26.48
CA THR A 26 -2.70 30.19 26.10
C THR A 26 -1.63 29.10 26.04
N THR A 27 -2.02 27.82 26.06
CA THR A 27 -1.13 26.68 25.74
C THR A 27 -1.66 25.91 24.53
N GLY A 28 -2.05 26.65 23.49
CA GLY A 28 -1.96 26.16 22.12
C GLY A 28 -0.55 26.43 21.63
N ASP A 29 0.33 25.44 21.67
CA ASP A 29 1.49 25.43 20.79
C ASP A 29 0.96 25.44 19.36
N GLU A 30 0.82 26.64 18.78
CA GLU A 30 0.84 26.80 17.33
C GLU A 30 2.17 26.21 16.85
N LYS A 31 2.13 24.98 16.36
CA LYS A 31 3.10 24.58 15.35
C LYS A 31 2.86 25.51 14.16
N VAL A 32 3.65 26.58 14.10
CA VAL A 32 3.84 27.36 12.89
C VAL A 32 4.31 26.35 11.83
N VAL A 33 3.37 25.90 10.99
CA VAL A 33 3.67 25.24 9.74
C VAL A 33 4.25 26.34 8.86
N GLY A 34 5.55 26.58 9.03
CA GLY A 34 6.33 27.33 8.06
C GLY A 34 6.20 26.60 6.74
N ASP A 35 5.76 27.33 5.72
CA ASP A 35 5.79 26.93 4.33
C ASP A 35 7.12 26.23 4.00
N ILE A 36 7.07 24.91 3.78
CA ILE A 36 8.25 24.09 3.46
C ILE A 36 8.54 24.12 1.95
N SER A 37 7.87 24.99 1.18
CA SER A 37 8.08 25.02 -0.28
C SER A 37 9.39 25.65 -0.72
N ASN A 38 10.11 26.39 0.15
CA ASN A 38 11.28 27.19 -0.27
C ASN A 38 12.44 27.27 0.73
N LYS A 39 12.71 26.21 1.48
CA LYS A 39 13.97 26.12 2.24
C LYS A 39 14.97 25.29 1.45
N GLU A 40 15.92 25.96 0.78
CA GLU A 40 17.08 25.29 0.19
C GLU A 40 17.73 24.40 1.26
N MET A 41 17.95 23.13 0.94
CA MET A 41 18.57 22.18 1.86
C MET A 41 19.93 22.72 2.32
N PRO A 42 20.27 22.61 3.62
CA PRO A 42 21.61 22.94 4.08
C PRO A 42 22.63 22.13 3.29
N MET A 43 23.57 22.84 2.64
CA MET A 43 24.66 22.25 1.88
C MET A 43 25.73 21.72 2.83
N ASP A 44 25.41 20.68 3.58
CA ASP A 44 26.38 19.93 4.38
C ASP A 44 26.87 18.67 3.62
N ASP A 45 27.98 18.11 4.08
CA ASP A 45 28.61 16.96 3.43
C ASP A 45 27.75 15.68 3.54
N VAL A 46 26.76 15.66 4.45
CA VAL A 46 25.82 14.57 4.63
C VAL A 46 24.73 14.60 3.54
N HIS A 47 24.26 15.79 3.15
CA HIS A 47 23.23 15.98 2.13
C HIS A 47 23.77 16.13 0.70
N LYS A 48 25.06 16.42 0.52
CA LYS A 48 25.72 16.43 -0.80
C LYS A 48 25.63 15.09 -1.55
N ASN A 49 25.60 13.97 -0.83
CA ASN A 49 25.51 12.64 -1.42
C ASN A 49 24.07 12.16 -1.66
N LEU A 50 23.07 12.83 -1.08
CA LEU A 50 21.66 12.51 -1.29
C LEU A 50 21.16 12.96 -2.68
N ASN A 51 21.73 14.04 -3.23
CA ASN A 51 21.29 14.59 -4.51
C ASN A 51 21.82 13.83 -5.75
N LYS A 52 22.72 12.85 -5.58
CA LYS A 52 23.37 12.17 -6.72
C LYS A 52 22.59 10.95 -7.26
N GLY A 53 21.42 10.64 -6.71
CA GLY A 53 20.60 9.51 -7.17
C GLY A 53 19.10 9.57 -6.82
N MET A 54 18.62 10.62 -6.15
CA MET A 54 17.20 10.76 -5.77
C MET A 54 16.36 11.60 -6.74
N MET A 55 16.97 12.29 -7.70
CA MET A 55 16.25 13.09 -8.71
C MET A 55 15.91 12.32 -10.00
N ASP A 56 16.52 11.15 -10.18
CA ASP A 56 16.09 10.23 -11.23
C ASP A 56 14.98 9.36 -10.66
N ASN A 57 13.76 9.47 -11.20
CA ASN A 57 12.75 8.42 -11.04
C ASN A 57 13.46 7.07 -11.25
N PRO A 58 13.40 6.10 -10.31
CA PRO A 58 14.11 4.84 -10.47
C PRO A 58 13.55 4.12 -11.70
N THR A 59 14.26 4.27 -12.81
CA THR A 59 14.07 3.43 -13.98
C THR A 59 14.81 2.13 -13.71
N GLY A 60 14.42 1.03 -14.37
CA GLY A 60 15.12 -0.27 -14.23
C GLY A 60 16.62 -0.22 -14.56
N ALA A 61 17.12 0.88 -15.13
CA ALA A 61 18.54 1.12 -15.41
C ALA A 61 19.36 1.57 -14.17
N ASN A 62 18.73 2.12 -13.14
CA ASN A 62 19.40 2.73 -11.97
C ASN A 62 19.24 1.89 -10.69
N VAL A 63 19.25 0.56 -10.80
CA VAL A 63 19.26 -0.33 -9.64
C VAL A 63 20.57 -0.13 -8.87
N SER A 64 20.49 0.24 -7.59
CA SER A 64 21.68 0.47 -6.75
C SER A 64 22.55 -0.79 -6.63
N GLU A 65 23.85 -0.63 -6.43
CA GLU A 65 24.76 -1.77 -6.22
C GLU A 65 24.34 -2.63 -5.02
N GLU A 66 23.74 -2.02 -4.01
CA GLU A 66 23.16 -2.75 -2.87
C GLU A 66 22.01 -3.67 -3.31
N VAL A 67 21.09 -3.18 -4.15
CA VAL A 67 19.98 -4.00 -4.67
C VAL A 67 20.50 -5.11 -5.58
N LYS A 68 21.52 -4.83 -6.42
CA LYS A 68 22.17 -5.86 -7.24
C LYS A 68 22.81 -6.95 -6.38
N HIS A 69 23.60 -6.56 -5.38
CA HIS A 69 24.23 -7.50 -4.45
C HIS A 69 23.19 -8.35 -3.73
N LYS A 70 22.11 -7.73 -3.25
CA LYS A 70 21.02 -8.45 -2.59
C LYS A 70 20.33 -9.44 -3.52
N LEU A 71 20.07 -9.06 -4.78
CA LEU A 71 19.53 -9.97 -5.79
C LEU A 71 20.44 -11.19 -6.01
N ASP A 72 21.77 -10.98 -6.07
CA ASP A 72 22.73 -12.07 -6.25
C ASP A 72 22.77 -13.02 -5.05
N VAL A 73 22.73 -12.48 -3.83
CA VAL A 73 22.68 -13.28 -2.59
C VAL A 73 21.39 -14.11 -2.55
N MET A 74 20.23 -13.47 -2.75
CA MET A 74 18.94 -14.17 -2.73
C MET A 74 18.85 -15.23 -3.84
N LYS A 75 19.42 -14.96 -5.02
CA LYS A 75 19.49 -15.94 -6.11
C LYS A 75 20.29 -17.18 -5.69
N LYS A 76 21.46 -17.00 -5.08
CA LYS A 76 22.28 -18.12 -4.57
C LYS A 76 21.53 -18.93 -3.52
N ASP A 77 20.79 -18.27 -2.64
CA ASP A 77 20.00 -18.95 -1.60
C ASP A 77 18.87 -19.80 -2.19
N VAL A 78 18.20 -19.29 -3.22
CA VAL A 78 17.18 -20.01 -4.00
C VAL A 78 17.79 -21.18 -4.75
N ASP A 79 18.94 -20.98 -5.41
CA ASP A 79 19.63 -22.03 -6.16
C ASP A 79 20.14 -23.16 -5.25
N ALA A 80 20.55 -22.83 -4.03
CA ALA A 80 20.96 -23.80 -3.01
C ALA A 80 19.77 -24.60 -2.45
N ASN A 81 18.56 -24.01 -2.44
CA ASN A 81 17.36 -24.63 -1.87
C ASN A 81 16.15 -24.53 -2.84
N PRO A 82 16.18 -25.23 -3.98
CA PRO A 82 15.20 -25.04 -5.06
C PRO A 82 13.78 -25.53 -4.72
N ASN A 83 13.57 -26.13 -3.55
CA ASN A 83 12.26 -26.57 -3.06
C ASN A 83 11.68 -25.64 -1.98
N ASP A 84 12.45 -24.68 -1.50
CA ASP A 84 11.98 -23.69 -0.55
C ASP A 84 11.15 -22.62 -1.28
N THR A 85 9.84 -22.89 -1.39
CA THR A 85 8.91 -21.99 -2.08
C THR A 85 8.74 -20.64 -1.39
N LEU A 86 9.11 -20.51 -0.11
CA LEU A 86 9.07 -19.24 0.61
C LEU A 86 10.24 -18.36 0.18
N LYS A 87 11.46 -18.90 0.14
CA LYS A 87 12.63 -18.16 -0.39
C LYS A 87 12.48 -17.79 -1.86
N ILE A 88 11.91 -18.70 -2.67
CA ILE A 88 11.60 -18.39 -4.07
C ILE A 88 10.62 -17.22 -4.16
N ARG A 89 9.60 -17.20 -3.28
CA ARG A 89 8.59 -16.14 -3.23
C ARG A 89 9.23 -14.80 -2.87
N GLU A 90 10.04 -14.77 -1.81
CA GLU A 90 10.76 -13.57 -1.37
C GLU A 90 11.66 -13.01 -2.49
N TYR A 91 12.38 -13.88 -3.18
CA TYR A 91 13.23 -13.47 -4.30
C TYR A 91 12.42 -12.90 -5.46
N ALA A 92 11.31 -13.55 -5.82
CA ALA A 92 10.43 -13.08 -6.88
C ALA A 92 9.74 -11.75 -6.54
N ASP A 93 9.35 -11.53 -5.28
CA ASP A 93 8.87 -10.24 -4.80
C ASP A 93 9.92 -9.15 -4.97
N PHE A 94 11.15 -9.45 -4.55
CA PHE A 94 12.25 -8.50 -4.64
C PHE A 94 12.60 -8.18 -6.11
N LEU A 95 12.54 -9.16 -7.01
CA LEU A 95 12.65 -8.96 -8.46
C LEU A 95 11.55 -8.02 -8.99
N ALA A 96 10.30 -8.25 -8.62
CA ALA A 96 9.18 -7.40 -9.05
C ALA A 96 9.36 -5.95 -8.58
N ALA A 97 9.80 -5.76 -7.32
CA ALA A 97 10.10 -4.44 -6.76
C ALA A 97 11.33 -3.78 -7.40
N ALA A 98 12.32 -4.56 -7.82
CA ALA A 98 13.53 -4.08 -8.50
C ALA A 98 13.33 -3.81 -10.01
N HIS A 99 12.08 -3.56 -10.44
CA HIS A 99 11.73 -3.35 -11.86
C HIS A 99 12.14 -4.50 -12.78
N LYS A 100 12.18 -5.74 -12.28
CA LYS A 100 12.39 -6.97 -13.05
C LYS A 100 11.15 -7.88 -13.01
N PRO A 101 10.00 -7.42 -13.51
CA PRO A 101 8.75 -8.17 -13.42
C PRO A 101 8.76 -9.48 -14.22
N ASP A 102 9.46 -9.54 -15.36
CA ASP A 102 9.52 -10.75 -16.19
C ASP A 102 10.28 -11.88 -15.47
N ASP A 103 11.38 -11.55 -14.81
CA ASP A 103 12.12 -12.50 -13.96
C ASP A 103 11.25 -12.97 -12.78
N ALA A 104 10.53 -12.04 -12.14
CA ALA A 104 9.62 -12.37 -11.03
C ALA A 104 8.55 -13.38 -11.44
N ILE A 105 7.94 -13.19 -12.62
CA ILE A 105 6.94 -14.11 -13.19
C ILE A 105 7.51 -15.53 -13.32
N VAL A 106 8.73 -15.69 -13.81
CA VAL A 106 9.38 -17.01 -13.94
C VAL A 106 9.49 -17.70 -12.57
N TYR A 107 9.88 -16.99 -11.53
CA TYR A 107 10.03 -17.58 -10.20
C TYR A 107 8.68 -17.83 -9.51
N TYR A 108 7.66 -17.01 -9.74
CA TYR A 108 6.30 -17.35 -9.30
C TYR A 108 5.78 -18.61 -9.97
N GLN A 109 6.02 -18.76 -11.28
CA GLN A 109 5.60 -19.95 -12.00
C GLN A 109 6.30 -21.21 -11.45
N LYS A 110 7.60 -21.13 -11.12
CA LYS A 110 8.32 -22.22 -10.45
C LYS A 110 7.70 -22.63 -9.11
N ILE A 111 7.10 -21.70 -8.35
CA ILE A 111 6.38 -22.04 -7.13
C ILE A 111 5.09 -22.78 -7.49
N LEU A 112 4.31 -22.28 -8.44
CA LEU A 112 3.04 -22.89 -8.85
C LEU A 112 3.21 -24.27 -9.51
N ASP A 113 4.35 -24.52 -10.15
CA ASP A 113 4.69 -25.84 -10.70
C ASP A 113 4.88 -26.88 -9.58
N LYS A 114 5.28 -26.44 -8.37
CA LYS A 114 5.46 -27.30 -7.18
C LYS A 114 4.19 -27.37 -6.34
N ASP A 115 3.54 -26.24 -6.12
CA ASP A 115 2.33 -26.12 -5.31
C ASP A 115 1.31 -25.20 -5.98
N LYS A 116 0.32 -25.82 -6.62
CA LYS A 116 -0.79 -25.15 -7.30
C LYS A 116 -1.81 -24.54 -6.36
N ASN A 117 -1.69 -24.73 -5.04
CA ASN A 117 -2.63 -24.20 -4.04
C ASN A 117 -2.15 -22.88 -3.41
N ARG A 118 -1.05 -22.30 -3.93
CA ARG A 118 -0.47 -21.05 -3.44
C ARG A 118 -1.23 -19.81 -3.92
N LYS A 119 -2.35 -19.53 -3.25
CA LYS A 119 -3.21 -18.38 -3.53
C LYS A 119 -2.47 -17.03 -3.53
N ASP A 120 -1.55 -16.86 -2.58
CA ASP A 120 -0.71 -15.68 -2.47
C ASP A 120 0.15 -15.44 -3.73
N VAL A 121 0.63 -16.52 -4.35
CA VAL A 121 1.45 -16.46 -5.57
C VAL A 121 0.60 -16.09 -6.80
N TYR A 122 -0.62 -16.63 -6.90
CA TYR A 122 -1.53 -16.20 -7.97
C TYR A 122 -1.92 -14.72 -7.86
N PHE A 123 -2.14 -14.21 -6.64
CA PHE A 123 -2.38 -12.77 -6.45
C PHE A 123 -1.17 -11.94 -6.88
N ALA A 124 0.04 -12.36 -6.52
CA ALA A 124 1.26 -11.69 -6.94
C ALA A 124 1.41 -11.68 -8.48
N LEU A 125 1.20 -12.82 -9.15
CA LEU A 125 1.22 -12.91 -10.61
C LEU A 125 0.18 -11.99 -11.26
N THR A 126 -1.05 -12.01 -10.75
CA THR A 126 -2.13 -11.14 -11.22
C THR A 126 -1.72 -9.67 -11.13
N PHE A 127 -1.17 -9.26 -9.99
CA PHE A 127 -0.72 -7.89 -9.75
C PHE A 127 0.43 -7.49 -10.68
N VAL A 128 1.42 -8.36 -10.88
CA VAL A 128 2.54 -8.09 -11.79
C VAL A 128 2.05 -7.92 -13.23
N TYR A 129 1.23 -8.84 -13.74
CA TYR A 129 0.67 -8.71 -15.09
C TYR A 129 -0.20 -7.47 -15.26
N TYR A 130 -1.02 -7.14 -14.25
CA TYR A 130 -1.84 -5.95 -14.24
C TYR A 130 -1.00 -4.67 -14.32
N ASN A 131 0.09 -4.59 -13.56
CA ASN A 131 0.99 -3.43 -13.57
C ASN A 131 1.77 -3.30 -14.88
N GLN A 132 2.12 -4.41 -15.52
CA GLN A 132 2.68 -4.44 -16.88
C GLN A 132 1.66 -4.08 -17.97
N LYS A 133 0.41 -3.75 -17.61
CA LYS A 133 -0.72 -3.54 -18.54
C LYS A 133 -1.05 -4.75 -19.41
N ASN A 134 -0.54 -5.93 -19.04
CA ASN A 134 -0.90 -7.19 -19.66
C ASN A 134 -2.20 -7.72 -19.04
N LEU A 135 -3.30 -7.02 -19.32
CA LEU A 135 -4.62 -7.28 -18.74
C LEU A 135 -5.17 -8.65 -19.15
N VAL A 136 -4.78 -9.17 -20.31
CA VAL A 136 -5.15 -10.51 -20.78
C VAL A 136 -4.56 -11.57 -19.85
N LYS A 137 -3.25 -11.51 -19.57
CA LYS A 137 -2.61 -12.45 -18.64
C LYS A 137 -3.10 -12.28 -17.21
N ALA A 138 -3.33 -11.04 -16.75
CA ALA A 138 -3.92 -10.80 -15.43
C ALA A 138 -5.30 -11.46 -15.30
N GLU A 139 -6.16 -11.33 -16.32
CA GLU A 139 -7.47 -11.99 -16.36
C GLU A 139 -7.34 -13.51 -16.37
N GLU A 140 -6.47 -14.08 -17.21
CA GLU A 140 -6.24 -15.52 -17.27
C GLU A 140 -5.84 -16.10 -15.90
N VAL A 141 -4.88 -15.47 -15.22
CA VAL A 141 -4.43 -15.89 -13.89
C VAL A 141 -5.56 -15.75 -12.86
N THR A 142 -6.30 -14.65 -12.89
CA THR A 142 -7.42 -14.44 -11.95
C THR A 142 -8.57 -15.43 -12.19
N LEU A 143 -8.83 -15.83 -13.44
CA LEU A 143 -9.80 -16.88 -13.76
C LEU A 143 -9.35 -18.27 -13.28
N GLN A 144 -8.04 -18.55 -13.26
CA GLN A 144 -7.53 -19.75 -12.59
C GLN A 144 -7.79 -19.69 -11.09
N MET A 145 -7.55 -18.53 -10.45
CA MET A 145 -7.89 -18.34 -9.03
C MET A 145 -9.37 -18.54 -8.77
N TYR A 146 -10.24 -18.08 -9.66
CA TYR A 146 -11.69 -18.24 -9.51
C TYR A 146 -12.12 -19.72 -9.45
N LYS A 147 -11.42 -20.58 -10.20
CA LYS A 147 -11.66 -22.04 -10.18
C LYS A 147 -11.10 -22.70 -8.91
N LEU A 148 -9.92 -22.27 -8.45
CA LEU A 148 -9.22 -22.88 -7.32
C LEU A 148 -9.74 -22.36 -5.96
N PHE A 149 -10.16 -21.11 -5.90
CA PHE A 149 -10.56 -20.38 -4.70
C PHE A 149 -11.93 -19.68 -4.91
N PRO A 150 -13.01 -20.43 -5.24
CA PRO A 150 -14.29 -19.85 -5.65
C PRO A 150 -14.96 -18.98 -4.58
N ASN A 151 -14.60 -19.17 -3.31
CA ASN A 151 -15.15 -18.44 -2.17
C ASN A 151 -14.28 -17.28 -1.70
N ASP A 152 -13.22 -16.91 -2.45
CA ASP A 152 -12.39 -15.76 -2.11
C ASP A 152 -12.96 -14.47 -2.73
N PRO A 153 -13.47 -13.52 -1.93
CA PRO A 153 -14.05 -12.28 -2.42
C PRO A 153 -13.06 -11.43 -3.23
N MET A 154 -11.76 -11.50 -2.89
CA MET A 154 -10.69 -10.73 -3.54
C MET A 154 -10.50 -11.14 -5.00
N VAL A 155 -10.79 -12.39 -5.35
CA VAL A 155 -10.73 -12.85 -6.75
C VAL A 155 -11.75 -12.11 -7.61
N ASN A 156 -12.99 -11.99 -7.14
CA ASN A 156 -14.03 -11.23 -7.85
C ASN A 156 -13.68 -9.73 -7.92
N TYR A 157 -13.13 -9.17 -6.84
CA TYR A 157 -12.68 -7.78 -6.84
C TYR A 157 -11.62 -7.52 -7.91
N ASN A 158 -10.60 -8.39 -8.01
CA ASN A 158 -9.54 -8.28 -9.01
C ASN A 158 -10.08 -8.44 -10.43
N LEU A 159 -11.02 -9.37 -10.69
CA LEU A 159 -11.67 -9.48 -12.00
C LEU A 159 -12.39 -8.18 -12.38
N GLY A 160 -13.14 -7.58 -11.46
CA GLY A 160 -13.79 -6.29 -11.71
C GLY A 160 -12.79 -5.17 -11.98
N ALA A 161 -11.66 -5.13 -11.26
CA ALA A 161 -10.60 -4.14 -11.47
C ALA A 161 -9.92 -4.29 -12.83
N ILE A 162 -9.68 -5.53 -13.27
CA ILE A 162 -9.13 -5.85 -14.58
C ILE A 162 -10.11 -5.40 -15.68
N GLU A 163 -11.39 -5.71 -15.56
CA GLU A 163 -12.41 -5.32 -16.53
C GLU A 163 -12.60 -3.80 -16.60
N ALA A 164 -12.60 -3.11 -15.46
CA ALA A 164 -12.65 -1.65 -15.41
C ALA A 164 -11.46 -1.04 -16.16
N THR A 165 -10.27 -1.60 -15.98
CA THR A 165 -9.04 -1.13 -16.63
C THR A 165 -9.00 -1.44 -18.13
N LYS A 166 -9.65 -2.52 -18.57
CA LYS A 166 -9.88 -2.82 -20.00
C LYS A 166 -10.90 -1.85 -20.64
N GLY A 167 -11.59 -1.04 -19.85
CA GLY A 167 -12.67 -0.15 -20.31
C GLY A 167 -14.06 -0.79 -20.29
N ASN A 168 -14.18 -2.05 -19.86
CA ASN A 168 -15.43 -2.80 -19.78
C ASN A 168 -16.19 -2.47 -18.50
N LYS A 169 -16.57 -1.19 -18.37
CA LYS A 169 -17.18 -0.63 -17.15
C LYS A 169 -18.45 -1.39 -16.72
N ASP A 170 -19.30 -1.77 -17.66
CA ASP A 170 -20.55 -2.46 -17.32
C ASP A 170 -20.29 -3.84 -16.71
N LYS A 171 -19.32 -4.59 -17.26
CA LYS A 171 -18.90 -5.89 -16.71
C LYS A 171 -18.24 -5.73 -15.33
N ALA A 172 -17.39 -4.71 -15.15
CA ALA A 172 -16.82 -4.40 -13.84
C ALA A 172 -17.91 -4.08 -12.80
N ARG A 173 -18.92 -3.29 -13.19
CA ARG A 173 -20.07 -2.96 -12.34
C ARG A 173 -20.83 -4.21 -11.92
N GLU A 174 -21.17 -5.07 -12.89
CA GLU A 174 -21.85 -6.34 -12.62
C GLU A 174 -21.08 -7.21 -11.61
N ILE A 175 -19.79 -7.40 -11.84
CA ILE A 175 -18.92 -8.22 -10.97
C ILE A 175 -18.87 -7.66 -9.55
N TRP A 176 -18.63 -6.35 -9.40
CA TRP A 176 -18.54 -5.72 -8.08
C TRP A 176 -19.88 -5.65 -7.35
N THR A 177 -20.99 -5.43 -8.06
CA THR A 177 -22.34 -5.48 -7.46
C THR A 177 -22.65 -6.90 -6.96
N LYS A 178 -22.31 -7.93 -7.73
CA LYS A 178 -22.49 -9.32 -7.30
C LYS A 178 -21.63 -9.64 -6.07
N LEU A 179 -20.36 -9.23 -6.07
CA LEU A 179 -19.46 -9.38 -4.92
C LEU A 179 -20.05 -8.77 -3.64
N ILE A 180 -20.58 -7.54 -3.72
CA ILE A 180 -21.21 -6.87 -2.57
C ILE A 180 -22.45 -7.63 -2.07
N LYS A 181 -23.23 -8.22 -2.98
CA LYS A 181 -24.41 -9.02 -2.63
C LYS A 181 -24.02 -10.33 -1.96
N ASP A 182 -23.02 -11.02 -2.49
CA ASP A 182 -22.59 -12.35 -2.02
C ASP A 182 -21.80 -12.26 -0.71
N PHE A 183 -21.06 -11.15 -0.48
CA PHE A 183 -20.20 -10.94 0.68
C PHE A 183 -20.44 -9.58 1.37
N PRO A 184 -21.65 -9.28 1.87
CA PRO A 184 -22.06 -7.92 2.26
C PRO A 184 -21.28 -7.32 3.43
N THR A 185 -20.63 -8.14 4.27
CA THR A 185 -19.85 -7.71 5.44
C THR A 185 -18.34 -7.88 5.26
N ASP A 186 -17.88 -8.35 4.10
CA ASP A 186 -16.46 -8.55 3.84
C ASP A 186 -15.77 -7.22 3.50
N LYS A 187 -14.52 -7.04 3.95
CA LYS A 187 -13.75 -5.82 3.67
C LYS A 187 -13.55 -5.58 2.17
N THR A 188 -13.49 -6.65 1.38
CA THR A 188 -13.37 -6.58 -0.07
C THR A 188 -14.60 -5.95 -0.72
N SER A 189 -15.79 -6.12 -0.12
CA SER A 189 -17.01 -5.46 -0.59
C SER A 189 -16.98 -3.95 -0.38
N GLU A 190 -16.30 -3.45 0.66
CA GLU A 190 -16.05 -2.02 0.82
C GLU A 190 -15.11 -1.47 -0.26
N LEU A 191 -14.08 -2.25 -0.66
CA LEU A 191 -13.23 -1.91 -1.79
C LEU A 191 -14.06 -1.84 -3.09
N ALA A 192 -14.92 -2.83 -3.33
CA ALA A 192 -15.81 -2.88 -4.48
C ALA A 192 -16.75 -1.67 -4.54
N LYS A 193 -17.35 -1.26 -3.41
CA LYS A 193 -18.16 -0.03 -3.32
C LYS A 193 -17.35 1.21 -3.68
N SER A 194 -16.14 1.34 -3.14
CA SER A 194 -15.25 2.46 -3.45
C SER A 194 -14.91 2.51 -4.95
N SER A 195 -14.65 1.35 -5.56
CA SER A 195 -14.33 1.26 -6.98
C SER A 195 -15.53 1.55 -7.87
N LEU A 196 -16.74 1.12 -7.50
CA LEU A 196 -17.98 1.48 -8.20
C LEU A 196 -18.23 2.99 -8.22
N ASN A 197 -17.92 3.70 -7.15
CA ASN A 197 -18.10 5.15 -7.08
C ASN A 197 -17.12 5.93 -7.97
N LYS A 198 -16.03 5.29 -8.41
CA LYS A 198 -14.98 5.90 -9.25
C LYS A 198 -15.10 5.55 -10.73
N LEU A 199 -15.99 4.63 -11.08
CA LEU A 199 -16.14 4.05 -12.41
C LEU A 199 -16.84 5.03 -13.37
#